data_AF-A0A397U5W3-F1
#
_entry.id   AF-A0A397U5W3-F1
#
_cell.length_a   1.000
_cell.length_b   1.000
_cell.length_c   1.000
_cell.angle_alpha   90.00
_cell.angle_beta   90.00
_cell.angle_gamma   90.00
#
_symmetry.space_group_name_H-M   'P 1'
#
loop_
_entity.id
_entity.type
_entity.pdbx_description
1 polymer ?
#
loop_
_entity_poly.entity_id
_entity_poly.type
_entity_poly.pdbx_seq_one_letter_code
_entity_poly.pdbx_strand_id
1 'polypeptide(L)'
;MVYTDNCPVLNDIEWRDNCQFPVIRDGETPSNWKNQIWNQLVNYRNNNKLTDYNKRYLIARKMESTEGFSYRMAVKVNIAICYSCNQFVYVDKRVGYELYHNYKMEEHWRTNCTGNKNCDICFKEYMELKQKPEVESDIYTRLAIYRYELRIENLINRVKHIRETAKKIRAVKIIQQKWIEIMYKPDGLKAKELAEHYKLLWAVREEMRQRAGTLDFISLSFLKKSW
;
A
#
# COMPACT_ATOMS: atom_id res chain seq x y z
N MET A 1 -12.24 13.21 -28.18
CA MET A 1 -10.83 13.22 -27.77
C MET A 1 -10.24 11.89 -28.18
N VAL A 2 -9.19 11.90 -29.00
CA VAL A 2 -8.38 10.71 -29.29
C VAL A 2 -7.22 10.75 -28.30
N TYR A 3 -7.07 9.71 -27.48
CA TYR A 3 -5.94 9.61 -26.55
C TYR A 3 -4.72 9.14 -27.35
N THR A 4 -3.82 10.06 -27.71
CA THR A 4 -2.61 9.76 -28.48
C THR A 4 -1.35 9.80 -27.61
N ASP A 5 -0.42 8.89 -27.90
CA ASP A 5 0.86 8.72 -27.22
C ASP A 5 1.84 9.83 -27.62
N ASN A 6 1.71 11.02 -27.03
CA ASN A 6 2.69 12.09 -27.16
C ASN A 6 3.85 11.82 -26.21
N CYS A 7 4.66 10.80 -26.52
CA CYS A 7 5.85 10.49 -25.74
C CYS A 7 6.95 11.52 -26.08
N PRO A 8 7.39 12.38 -25.15
CA PRO A 8 8.52 13.26 -25.40
C PRO A 8 9.77 12.41 -25.64
N VAL A 9 10.48 12.66 -26.74
CA VAL A 9 11.75 12.02 -27.05
C VAL A 9 12.76 12.45 -25.98
N LEU A 10 13.05 11.54 -25.04
CA LEU A 10 14.05 11.75 -24.00
C LEU A 10 15.44 11.86 -24.64
N ASN A 11 16.26 12.82 -24.21
CA ASN A 11 17.65 12.86 -24.63
C ASN A 11 18.47 11.71 -23.98
N ASP A 12 19.68 11.44 -24.47
CA ASP A 12 20.50 10.30 -24.02
C ASP A 12 20.78 10.26 -22.51
N ILE A 13 20.86 11.42 -21.86
CA ILE A 13 21.06 11.54 -20.41
C ILE A 13 19.77 11.16 -19.68
N GLU A 14 18.63 11.71 -20.12
CA GLU A 14 17.31 11.34 -19.57
C GLU A 14 16.98 9.87 -19.83
N TRP A 15 17.46 9.29 -20.94
CA TRP A 15 17.31 7.86 -21.26
C TRP A 15 18.17 6.98 -20.34
N ARG A 16 19.45 7.36 -20.13
CA ARG A 16 20.37 6.65 -19.23
C ARG A 16 19.89 6.70 -17.78
N ASP A 17 19.46 7.87 -17.33
CA ASP A 17 18.89 8.06 -16.00
C ASP A 17 17.60 7.24 -15.87
N ASN A 18 16.70 7.25 -16.85
CA ASN A 18 15.50 6.39 -16.82
C ASN A 18 15.80 4.88 -16.77
N CYS A 19 16.92 4.43 -17.32
CA CYS A 19 17.35 3.02 -17.22
C CYS A 19 17.97 2.66 -15.86
N GLN A 20 18.66 3.58 -15.20
CA GLN A 20 19.27 3.36 -13.88
C GLN A 20 18.35 3.69 -12.71
N PHE A 21 17.42 4.62 -12.91
CA PHE A 21 16.44 5.10 -11.95
C PHE A 21 15.60 4.00 -11.28
N PRO A 22 15.12 2.95 -11.97
CA PRO A 22 14.38 1.88 -11.30
C PRO A 22 15.26 0.83 -10.60
N VAL A 23 16.60 0.95 -10.61
CA VAL A 23 17.49 -0.12 -10.17
C VAL A 23 17.64 -0.19 -8.65
N ILE A 24 17.34 -1.35 -8.08
CA ILE A 24 17.67 -1.74 -6.70
C ILE A 24 19.12 -2.23 -6.68
N ARG A 25 19.94 -1.65 -5.79
CA ARG A 25 21.34 -2.04 -5.61
C ARG A 25 21.47 -3.36 -4.84
N ASP A 26 22.60 -4.04 -4.99
CA ASP A 26 22.85 -5.28 -4.24
C ASP A 26 22.84 -5.02 -2.73
N GLY A 27 22.09 -5.82 -1.98
CA GLY A 27 21.88 -5.65 -0.53
C GLY A 27 20.92 -4.53 -0.14
N GLU A 28 20.37 -3.77 -1.10
CA GLU A 28 19.42 -2.69 -0.82
C GLU A 28 18.01 -3.23 -0.57
N THR A 29 17.40 -2.80 0.54
CA THR A 29 15.99 -3.13 0.81
C THR A 29 15.06 -2.29 -0.08
N PRO A 30 13.84 -2.75 -0.39
CA PRO A 30 12.89 -1.97 -1.19
C PRO A 30 12.62 -0.57 -0.62
N SER A 31 12.57 -0.45 0.71
CA SER A 31 12.40 0.85 1.40
C SER A 31 13.58 1.78 1.17
N ASN A 32 14.82 1.27 1.27
CA ASN A 32 16.02 2.07 1.02
C ASN A 32 16.09 2.53 -0.45
N TRP A 33 15.79 1.62 -1.38
CA TRP A 33 15.68 1.94 -2.80
C TRP A 33 14.67 3.05 -3.06
N LYS A 34 13.45 2.92 -2.54
CA LYS A 34 12.42 3.96 -2.71
C LYS A 34 12.90 5.31 -2.17
N ASN A 35 13.51 5.34 -0.99
CA ASN A 35 14.03 6.58 -0.40
C ASN A 35 15.12 7.22 -1.27
N GLN A 36 16.01 6.39 -1.84
CA GLN A 36 17.07 6.84 -2.75
C GLN A 36 16.49 7.54 -3.98
N ILE A 37 15.44 6.98 -4.58
CA ILE A 37 14.88 7.48 -5.85
C ILE A 37 13.74 8.48 -5.66
N TRP A 38 13.23 8.66 -4.44
CA TRP A 38 11.95 9.34 -4.18
C TRP A 38 11.91 10.78 -4.69
N ASN A 39 12.94 11.56 -4.36
CA ASN A 39 12.97 12.98 -4.72
C ASN A 39 13.03 13.18 -6.24
N GLN A 40 13.84 12.37 -6.92
CA GLN A 40 13.88 12.35 -8.38
C GLN A 40 12.53 11.92 -8.94
N LEU A 41 11.94 10.84 -8.42
CA LEU A 41 10.63 10.34 -8.84
C LEU A 41 9.54 11.42 -8.77
N VAL A 42 9.49 12.14 -7.66
CA VAL A 42 8.53 13.24 -7.46
C VAL A 42 8.78 14.37 -8.46
N ASN A 43 10.04 14.73 -8.71
CA ASN A 43 10.40 15.72 -9.72
C ASN A 43 9.93 15.30 -11.13
N TYR A 44 10.23 14.07 -11.55
CA TYR A 44 9.80 13.53 -12.84
C TYR A 44 8.28 13.54 -12.99
N ARG A 45 7.55 13.14 -11.94
CA ARG A 45 6.07 13.16 -11.90
C ARG A 45 5.52 14.58 -12.04
N ASN A 46 6.04 15.53 -11.26
CA ASN A 46 5.56 16.90 -11.26
C ASN A 46 5.83 17.62 -12.58
N ASN A 47 6.89 17.24 -13.28
CA ASN A 47 7.28 17.81 -14.57
C ASN A 47 6.75 17.01 -15.78
N ASN A 48 5.88 16.02 -15.57
CA ASN A 48 5.33 15.15 -16.61
C ASN A 48 6.41 14.50 -17.51
N LYS A 49 7.58 14.20 -16.93
CA LYS A 49 8.74 13.63 -17.62
C LYS A 49 8.75 12.09 -17.64
N LEU A 50 7.64 11.46 -17.26
CA LEU A 50 7.50 10.01 -17.28
C LEU A 50 6.82 9.56 -18.56
N THR A 51 7.33 8.49 -19.15
CA THR A 51 6.67 7.81 -20.27
C THR A 51 5.29 7.31 -19.89
N ASP A 52 4.37 7.17 -20.85
CA ASP A 52 3.00 6.71 -20.61
C ASP A 52 2.91 5.38 -19.86
N TYR A 53 3.90 4.51 -20.07
CA TYR A 53 4.09 3.26 -19.34
C TYR A 53 4.38 3.48 -17.85
N ASN A 54 5.23 4.45 -17.53
CA ASN A 54 5.68 4.74 -16.18
C ASN A 54 4.80 5.77 -15.46
N LYS A 55 3.84 6.42 -16.12
CA LYS A 55 2.99 7.48 -15.51
C LYS A 55 2.14 7.02 -14.32
N ARG A 56 1.84 5.72 -14.22
CA ARG A 56 0.91 5.18 -13.22
C ARG A 56 1.61 4.43 -12.09
N TYR A 57 2.72 3.77 -12.41
CA TYR A 57 3.54 3.03 -11.46
C TYR A 57 4.95 2.83 -12.01
N LEU A 58 5.92 2.64 -11.11
CA LEU A 58 7.31 2.31 -11.47
C LEU A 58 7.59 0.85 -11.12
N ILE A 59 8.01 0.03 -12.09
CA ILE A 59 8.53 -1.32 -11.80
C ILE A 59 10.02 -1.22 -11.48
N ALA A 60 10.42 -1.76 -10.34
CA ALA A 60 11.82 -1.88 -9.95
C ALA A 60 12.58 -2.83 -10.88
N ARG A 61 13.86 -2.59 -11.03
CA ARG A 61 14.80 -3.44 -11.77
C ARG A 61 15.95 -3.83 -10.86
N LYS A 62 16.64 -4.91 -11.20
CA LYS A 62 17.91 -5.29 -10.60
C LYS A 62 18.91 -5.55 -11.70
N MET A 63 20.17 -5.15 -11.51
CA MET A 63 21.25 -5.51 -12.42
C MET A 63 21.62 -6.98 -12.20
N GLU A 64 21.34 -7.82 -13.19
CA GLU A 64 21.72 -9.23 -13.19
C GLU A 64 22.83 -9.46 -14.22
N SER A 65 23.82 -10.27 -13.87
CA SER A 65 24.79 -10.81 -14.83
C SER A 65 24.20 -12.05 -15.47
N THR A 66 23.92 -11.99 -16.78
CA THR A 66 23.46 -13.13 -17.55
C THR A 66 24.67 -13.93 -18.05
N GLU A 67 24.68 -15.26 -17.83
CA GLU A 67 25.68 -16.15 -18.43
C GLU A 67 25.70 -15.97 -19.96
N GLY A 68 26.89 -15.76 -20.53
CA GLY A 68 27.07 -15.53 -21.97
C GLY A 68 27.06 -14.07 -22.43
N PHE A 69 26.77 -13.09 -21.54
CA PHE A 69 26.90 -11.66 -21.85
C PHE A 69 28.06 -11.02 -21.09
N SER A 70 28.84 -10.17 -21.77
CA SER A 70 29.97 -9.43 -21.16
C SER A 70 29.53 -8.22 -20.32
N TYR A 71 28.22 -7.95 -20.22
CA TYR A 71 27.67 -6.80 -19.51
C TYR A 71 26.47 -7.18 -18.64
N ARG A 72 26.24 -6.42 -17.56
CA ARG A 72 25.10 -6.60 -16.66
C ARG A 72 23.83 -6.03 -17.30
N MET A 73 22.72 -6.76 -17.23
CA MET A 73 21.41 -6.34 -17.74
C MET A 73 20.47 -5.96 -16.60
N ALA A 74 19.70 -4.88 -16.78
CA ALA A 74 18.66 -4.49 -15.82
C ALA A 74 17.40 -5.34 -16.05
N VAL A 75 17.13 -6.30 -15.17
CA VAL A 75 15.96 -7.19 -15.24
C VAL A 75 14.86 -6.65 -14.34
N LYS A 76 13.61 -6.59 -14.83
CA LYS A 76 12.44 -6.22 -14.02
C LYS A 76 12.29 -7.22 -12.85
N VAL A 77 12.14 -6.70 -11.64
CA VAL A 77 11.86 -7.51 -10.45
C VAL A 77 10.40 -7.41 -10.04
N ASN A 78 10.01 -8.22 -9.07
CA ASN A 78 8.63 -8.38 -8.60
C ASN A 78 8.15 -7.23 -7.69
N ILE A 79 8.69 -6.03 -7.82
CA ILE A 79 8.34 -4.88 -6.97
C ILE A 79 7.98 -3.69 -7.84
N ALA A 80 6.88 -3.02 -7.51
CA ALA A 80 6.47 -1.77 -8.14
C ALA A 80 6.05 -0.72 -7.11
N ILE A 81 6.18 0.56 -7.46
CA ILE A 81 5.64 1.69 -6.69
C ILE A 81 4.38 2.17 -7.39
N CYS A 82 3.23 2.05 -6.73
CA CYS A 82 1.97 2.63 -7.21
C CYS A 82 1.97 4.14 -6.93
N TYR A 83 1.89 4.99 -7.96
CA TYR A 83 1.96 6.45 -7.74
C TYR A 83 0.70 7.07 -7.18
N SER A 84 -0.41 6.36 -7.33
CA SER A 84 -1.70 6.76 -6.79
C SER A 84 -1.63 6.81 -5.26
N CYS A 85 -1.14 5.75 -4.61
CA CYS A 85 -1.09 5.61 -3.15
C CYS A 85 0.33 5.64 -2.55
N ASN A 86 1.36 5.75 -3.39
CA ASN A 86 2.77 5.69 -3.03
C ASN A 86 3.18 4.40 -2.28
N GLN A 87 2.42 3.31 -2.40
CA GLN A 87 2.72 2.02 -1.76
C GLN A 87 3.49 1.08 -2.68
N PHE A 88 4.22 0.15 -2.07
CA PHE A 88 4.80 -0.98 -2.81
C PHE A 88 3.71 -1.97 -3.20
N VAL A 89 3.86 -2.53 -4.39
CA VAL A 89 3.03 -3.61 -4.93
C VAL A 89 3.97 -4.71 -5.40
N TYR A 90 3.77 -5.92 -4.88
CA TYR A 90 4.50 -7.08 -5.36
C TYR A 90 3.83 -7.57 -6.65
N VAL A 91 4.60 -7.62 -7.72
CA VAL A 91 4.11 -7.88 -9.08
C VAL A 91 4.74 -9.12 -9.67
N ASP A 92 4.08 -9.77 -10.62
CA ASP A 92 4.64 -10.97 -11.24
C ASP A 92 5.87 -10.61 -12.10
N LYS A 93 6.94 -11.44 -12.03
CA LYS A 93 8.11 -11.32 -12.92
C LYS A 93 7.66 -11.72 -14.32
N ARG A 94 7.33 -10.75 -15.18
CA ARG A 94 6.99 -11.05 -16.58
C ARG A 94 8.24 -11.21 -17.43
N VAL A 95 8.28 -12.31 -18.17
CA VAL A 95 9.20 -12.56 -19.28
C VAL A 95 8.36 -12.38 -20.55
N GLY A 96 8.58 -11.32 -21.31
CA GLY A 96 7.93 -11.10 -22.62
C GLY A 96 6.85 -9.99 -22.68
N TYR A 97 6.96 -9.20 -23.76
CA TYR A 97 6.09 -8.14 -24.31
C TYR A 97 5.42 -7.15 -23.33
N GLU A 98 5.87 -5.89 -23.47
CA GLU A 98 5.63 -4.73 -22.60
C GLU A 98 4.20 -4.17 -22.64
N LEU A 99 3.31 -4.78 -23.42
CA LEU A 99 1.94 -4.31 -23.65
C LEU A 99 0.89 -4.95 -22.73
N TYR A 100 1.22 -6.01 -21.98
CA TYR A 100 0.26 -6.68 -21.11
C TYR A 100 0.37 -6.23 -19.65
N HIS A 101 -0.60 -5.41 -19.27
CA HIS A 101 -1.16 -5.19 -17.93
C HIS A 101 -0.58 -6.04 -16.80
N ASN A 102 0.00 -5.39 -15.80
CA ASN A 102 0.45 -6.06 -14.60
C ASN A 102 -0.76 -6.42 -13.73
N TYR A 103 -1.25 -7.66 -13.83
CA TYR A 103 -2.41 -8.17 -13.09
C TYR A 103 -2.39 -7.81 -11.61
N LYS A 104 -1.21 -7.91 -10.97
CA LYS A 104 -1.03 -7.55 -9.55
C LYS A 104 -1.20 -6.06 -9.27
N MET A 105 -0.79 -5.20 -10.21
CA MET A 105 -1.05 -3.75 -10.10
C MET A 105 -2.54 -3.44 -10.25
N GLU A 106 -3.24 -4.12 -11.14
CA GLU A 106 -4.69 -3.95 -11.33
C GLU A 106 -5.47 -4.49 -10.13
N GLU A 107 -5.09 -5.64 -9.60
CA GLU A 107 -5.58 -6.16 -8.34
C GLU A 107 -5.38 -5.16 -7.20
N HIS A 108 -4.19 -4.56 -7.10
CA HIS A 108 -3.92 -3.50 -6.13
C HIS A 108 -4.86 -2.30 -6.33
N TRP A 109 -5.03 -1.81 -7.56
CA TRP A 109 -5.94 -0.69 -7.86
C TRP A 109 -7.39 -1.00 -7.51
N ARG A 110 -7.85 -2.22 -7.79
CA ARG A 110 -9.20 -2.70 -7.52
C ARG A 110 -9.50 -2.87 -6.03
N THR A 111 -8.50 -3.18 -5.19
CA THR A 111 -8.75 -3.61 -3.80
C THR A 111 -8.08 -2.73 -2.74
N ASN A 112 -6.81 -2.39 -2.93
CA ASN A 112 -5.94 -1.88 -1.87
C ASN A 112 -5.48 -0.43 -2.08
N CYS A 113 -5.67 0.13 -3.28
CA CYS A 113 -5.17 1.46 -3.60
C CYS A 113 -5.95 2.56 -2.86
N THR A 114 -5.24 3.37 -2.07
CA THR A 114 -5.86 4.42 -1.26
C THR A 114 -5.98 5.76 -1.97
N GLY A 115 -5.11 6.06 -2.93
CA GLY A 115 -5.01 7.39 -3.53
C GLY A 115 -5.89 7.63 -4.76
N ASN A 116 -6.39 6.59 -5.41
CA ASN A 116 -7.35 6.65 -6.52
C ASN A 116 -7.04 7.63 -7.68
N LYS A 117 -5.76 7.95 -7.93
CA LYS A 117 -5.24 8.85 -8.99
C LYS A 117 -4.65 8.08 -10.18
N ASN A 118 -5.08 6.86 -10.42
CA ASN A 118 -4.62 6.00 -11.52
C ASN A 118 -5.50 6.09 -12.78
N CYS A 119 -6.57 6.88 -12.74
CA CYS A 119 -7.51 7.08 -13.83
C CYS A 119 -7.31 8.47 -14.43
N ASP A 120 -7.19 8.53 -15.76
CA ASP A 120 -6.97 9.78 -16.49
C ASP A 120 -8.29 10.48 -16.88
N ILE A 121 -9.42 9.79 -16.72
CA ILE A 121 -10.75 10.28 -17.09
C ILE A 121 -11.62 10.59 -15.87
N CYS A 122 -12.47 11.60 -16.02
CA CYS A 122 -13.50 11.95 -15.04
C CYS A 122 -14.81 11.16 -15.27
N PHE A 123 -15.77 11.29 -14.35
CA PHE A 123 -17.06 10.62 -14.46
C PHE A 123 -17.82 11.00 -15.74
N LYS A 124 -17.80 12.29 -16.12
CA LYS A 124 -18.47 12.77 -17.32
C LYS A 124 -17.90 12.12 -18.58
N GLU A 125 -16.57 12.12 -18.71
CA GLU A 125 -15.86 11.47 -19.81
C GLU A 125 -16.12 9.97 -19.84
N TYR A 126 -16.09 9.30 -18.68
CA TYR A 126 -16.46 7.88 -18.57
C TYR A 126 -17.86 7.62 -19.12
N MET A 127 -18.87 8.41 -18.74
CA MET A 127 -20.23 8.24 -19.21
C MET A 127 -20.37 8.48 -20.73
N GLU A 128 -19.68 9.48 -21.27
CA GLU A 128 -19.65 9.76 -22.71
C GLU A 128 -18.98 8.63 -23.50
N LEU A 129 -17.86 8.10 -22.99
CA LEU A 129 -17.13 7.02 -23.64
C LEU A 129 -17.91 5.69 -23.59
N LYS A 130 -18.60 5.41 -22.48
CA LYS A 130 -19.36 4.16 -22.30
C LYS A 130 -20.65 4.09 -23.13
N GLN A 131 -21.11 5.22 -23.66
CA GLN A 131 -22.28 5.29 -24.56
C GLN A 131 -21.92 4.99 -26.02
N LYS A 132 -20.64 5.03 -26.38
CA LYS A 132 -20.20 4.75 -27.75
C LYS A 132 -20.10 3.24 -27.99
N PRO A 133 -20.30 2.76 -29.24
CA PRO A 133 -20.08 1.36 -29.58
C PRO A 133 -18.62 0.96 -29.31
N GLU A 134 -18.38 -0.22 -28.72
CA GLU A 134 -17.02 -0.70 -28.43
C GLU A 134 -16.13 -0.79 -29.69
N VAL A 135 -16.74 -1.07 -30.85
CA VAL A 135 -16.05 -1.20 -32.15
C VAL A 135 -15.42 0.12 -32.61
N GLU A 136 -15.90 1.27 -32.12
CA GLU A 136 -15.36 2.60 -32.42
C GLU A 136 -14.25 3.03 -31.44
N SER A 137 -14.03 2.26 -30.37
CA SER A 137 -13.06 2.63 -29.33
C SER A 137 -11.67 2.06 -29.62
N ASP A 138 -10.68 2.94 -29.70
CA ASP A 138 -9.29 2.55 -29.77
C ASP A 138 -8.82 1.86 -28.46
N ILE A 139 -7.68 1.19 -28.52
CA ILE A 139 -7.13 0.44 -27.37
C ILE A 139 -6.97 1.35 -26.14
N TYR A 140 -6.48 2.58 -26.29
CA TYR A 140 -6.27 3.49 -25.16
C TYR A 140 -7.59 3.93 -24.53
N THR A 141 -8.61 4.20 -25.34
CA THR A 141 -9.96 4.50 -24.86
C THR A 141 -10.51 3.34 -24.03
N ARG A 142 -10.39 2.09 -24.50
CA ARG A 142 -10.83 0.91 -23.75
C ARG A 142 -10.09 0.77 -22.42
N LEU A 143 -8.78 1.02 -22.40
CA LEU A 143 -7.98 0.98 -21.17
C LEU A 143 -8.36 2.08 -20.18
N ALA A 144 -8.70 3.28 -20.67
CA ALA A 144 -9.17 4.37 -19.82
C ALA A 144 -10.50 4.01 -19.14
N ILE A 145 -11.45 3.46 -19.89
CA ILE A 145 -12.74 2.96 -19.35
C ILE A 145 -12.49 1.88 -18.31
N TYR A 146 -11.72 0.83 -18.66
CA TYR A 146 -11.43 -0.30 -17.78
C TYR A 146 -10.80 0.14 -16.45
N ARG A 147 -9.82 1.05 -16.49
CA ARG A 147 -9.19 1.58 -15.26
C ARG A 147 -10.18 2.36 -14.39
N TYR A 148 -11.09 3.11 -15.02
CA TYR A 148 -12.14 3.81 -14.31
C TYR A 148 -13.10 2.85 -13.61
N GLU A 149 -13.43 1.72 -14.24
CA GLU A 149 -14.22 0.65 -13.64
C GLU A 149 -13.52 0.02 -12.42
N LEU A 150 -12.20 -0.28 -12.51
CA LEU A 150 -11.42 -0.74 -11.36
C LEU A 150 -11.48 0.25 -10.19
N ARG A 151 -11.47 1.55 -10.48
CA ARG A 151 -11.63 2.63 -9.50
C ARG A 151 -13.02 2.61 -8.85
N ILE A 152 -14.09 2.41 -9.62
CA ILE A 152 -15.45 2.28 -9.08
C ILE A 152 -15.54 1.05 -8.16
N GLU A 153 -15.03 -0.09 -8.60
CA GLU A 153 -15.02 -1.33 -7.80
C GLU A 153 -14.29 -1.15 -6.47
N ASN A 154 -13.12 -0.49 -6.50
CA ASN A 154 -12.37 -0.18 -5.28
C ASN A 154 -13.19 0.67 -4.30
N LEU A 155 -13.84 1.72 -4.80
CA LEU A 155 -14.70 2.58 -3.99
C LEU A 155 -15.86 1.80 -3.37
N ILE A 156 -16.52 0.94 -4.15
CA ILE A 156 -17.62 0.09 -3.66
C ILE A 156 -17.11 -0.83 -2.54
N ASN A 157 -15.97 -1.50 -2.73
CA ASN A 157 -15.40 -2.41 -1.74
C ASN A 157 -15.02 -1.67 -0.45
N ARG A 158 -14.42 -0.49 -0.56
CA ARG A 158 -14.11 0.36 0.61
C ARG A 158 -15.36 0.76 1.38
N VAL A 159 -16.42 1.17 0.67
CA VAL A 159 -17.70 1.52 1.31
C VAL A 159 -18.32 0.31 2.02
N LYS A 160 -18.27 -0.89 1.42
CA LYS A 160 -18.72 -2.14 2.07
C LYS A 160 -17.95 -2.40 3.37
N HIS A 161 -16.63 -2.36 3.33
CA HIS A 161 -15.79 -2.57 4.52
C HIS A 161 -16.04 -1.52 5.62
N ILE A 162 -16.21 -0.24 5.25
CA ILE A 162 -16.54 0.82 6.22
C ILE A 162 -17.90 0.52 6.88
N ARG A 163 -18.91 0.12 6.10
CA ARG A 163 -20.24 -0.23 6.64
C ARG A 163 -20.18 -1.42 7.59
N GLU A 164 -19.44 -2.47 7.24
CA GLU A 164 -19.23 -3.64 8.09
C GLU A 164 -18.51 -3.26 9.39
N THR A 165 -17.44 -2.46 9.30
CA THR A 165 -16.70 -1.97 10.46
C THR A 165 -17.60 -1.12 11.37
N ALA A 166 -18.43 -0.25 10.81
CA ALA A 166 -19.40 0.54 11.56
C ALA A 166 -20.49 -0.31 12.24
N LYS A 167 -20.89 -1.46 11.66
CA LYS A 167 -21.77 -2.43 12.34
C LYS A 167 -21.07 -3.08 13.53
N LYS A 168 -19.81 -3.52 13.36
CA LYS A 168 -19.00 -4.11 14.44
C LYS A 168 -18.80 -3.12 15.60
N ILE A 169 -18.45 -1.87 15.30
CA ILE A 169 -18.29 -0.81 16.32
C ILE A 169 -19.59 -0.59 17.09
N ARG A 170 -20.74 -0.52 16.41
CA ARG A 170 -22.06 -0.39 17.08
C ARG A 170 -22.35 -1.58 18.01
N ALA A 171 -22.09 -2.81 17.56
CA ALA A 171 -22.28 -3.99 18.39
C ALA A 171 -21.40 -3.96 19.65
N VAL A 172 -20.12 -3.61 19.51
CA VAL A 172 -19.20 -3.45 20.66
C VAL A 172 -19.74 -2.41 21.64
N LYS A 173 -20.23 -1.26 21.15
CA LYS A 173 -20.77 -0.20 22.00
C LYS A 173 -22.02 -0.64 22.78
N ILE A 174 -22.92 -1.42 22.15
CA ILE A 174 -24.09 -2.00 22.80
C ILE A 174 -23.67 -3.01 23.88
N ILE A 175 -22.72 -3.89 23.57
CA ILE A 175 -22.21 -4.87 24.54
C ILE A 175 -21.60 -4.16 25.73
N GLN A 176 -20.73 -3.18 25.50
CA GLN A 176 -20.13 -2.36 26.57
C GLN A 176 -21.19 -1.71 27.46
N GLN A 177 -22.22 -1.12 26.87
CA GLN A 177 -23.32 -0.51 27.62
C GLN A 177 -24.07 -1.54 28.49
N LYS A 178 -24.47 -2.68 27.92
CA LYS A 178 -25.13 -3.76 28.67
C LYS A 178 -24.25 -4.32 29.78
N TRP A 179 -22.94 -4.41 29.54
CA TRP A 179 -21.99 -4.89 30.54
C TRP A 179 -21.92 -3.93 31.73
N ILE A 180 -21.90 -2.62 31.47
CA ILE A 180 -21.99 -1.59 32.52
C ILE A 180 -23.32 -1.72 33.28
N GLU A 181 -24.46 -1.85 32.59
CA GLU A 181 -25.77 -2.02 33.24
C GLU A 181 -25.83 -3.25 34.15
N ILE A 182 -25.24 -4.38 33.75
CA ILE A 182 -25.15 -5.60 34.58
C ILE A 182 -24.29 -5.36 35.82
N MET A 183 -23.13 -4.72 35.65
CA MET A 183 -22.22 -4.44 36.77
C MET A 183 -22.83 -3.54 37.84
N TYR A 184 -23.72 -2.61 37.46
CA TYR A 184 -24.30 -1.61 38.36
C TYR A 184 -25.78 -1.86 38.72
N LYS A 185 -26.35 -3.02 38.37
CA LYS A 185 -27.70 -3.42 38.82
C LYS A 185 -27.71 -3.68 40.35
N PRO A 186 -28.86 -3.58 41.04
CA PRO A 186 -28.96 -3.83 42.49
C PRO A 186 -28.52 -5.23 42.93
N ASP A 187 -28.66 -6.22 42.02
CA ASP A 187 -28.22 -7.61 42.20
C ASP A 187 -26.85 -7.89 41.50
N GLY A 188 -26.26 -6.89 40.85
CA GLY A 188 -24.88 -6.91 40.34
C GLY A 188 -23.87 -6.60 41.46
N LEU A 189 -22.56 -6.59 41.13
CA LEU A 189 -21.53 -6.26 42.13
C LEU A 189 -21.85 -4.92 42.80
N LYS A 190 -22.14 -4.93 44.10
CA LYS A 190 -22.37 -3.71 44.87
C LYS A 190 -21.13 -2.83 44.75
N ALA A 191 -21.31 -1.51 44.76
CA ALA A 191 -20.19 -0.55 44.62
C ALA A 191 -19.00 -0.83 45.58
N LYS A 192 -19.26 -1.43 46.75
CA LYS A 192 -18.22 -1.92 47.68
C LYS A 192 -17.41 -3.10 47.14
N GLU A 193 -18.08 -4.13 46.61
CA GLU A 193 -17.43 -5.32 46.04
C GLU A 193 -16.60 -4.93 44.81
N LEU A 194 -17.07 -3.94 44.04
CA LEU A 194 -16.33 -3.40 42.90
C LEU A 194 -15.08 -2.63 43.35
N ALA A 195 -15.17 -1.83 44.41
CA ALA A 195 -14.03 -1.13 44.98
C ALA A 195 -12.99 -2.12 45.54
N GLU A 196 -13.43 -3.23 46.13
CA GLU A 196 -12.54 -4.32 46.55
C GLU A 196 -11.89 -5.03 45.36
N HIS A 197 -12.66 -5.32 44.31
CA HIS A 197 -12.13 -5.93 43.08
C HIS A 197 -11.10 -5.04 42.39
N TYR A 198 -11.33 -3.72 42.30
CA TYR A 198 -10.35 -2.77 41.77
C TYR A 198 -9.12 -2.62 42.67
N LYS A 199 -9.27 -2.63 44.00
CA LYS A 199 -8.12 -2.67 44.93
C LYS A 199 -7.27 -3.92 44.72
N LEU A 200 -7.90 -5.09 44.55
CA LEU A 200 -7.22 -6.35 44.28
C LEU A 200 -6.51 -6.33 42.92
N LEU A 201 -7.19 -5.89 41.85
CA LEU A 201 -6.59 -5.73 40.52
C LEU A 201 -5.41 -4.75 40.53
N TRP A 202 -5.52 -3.66 41.28
CA TRP A 202 -4.44 -2.69 41.43
C TRP A 202 -3.26 -3.29 42.21
N ALA A 203 -3.50 -4.01 43.30
CA ALA A 203 -2.48 -4.73 44.05
C ALA A 203 -1.75 -5.78 43.19
N VAL A 204 -2.49 -6.58 42.41
CA VAL A 204 -1.91 -7.54 41.46
C VAL A 204 -1.06 -6.84 40.40
N ARG A 205 -1.51 -5.70 39.87
CA ARG A 205 -0.73 -4.90 38.92
C ARG A 205 0.53 -4.30 39.53
N GLU A 206 0.52 -3.92 40.80
CA GLU A 206 1.72 -3.46 41.51
C GLU A 206 2.68 -4.63 41.77
N GLU A 207 2.19 -5.79 42.20
CA GLU A 207 3.04 -6.99 42.35
C GLU A 207 3.68 -7.40 41.03
N MET A 208 2.93 -7.40 39.93
CA MET A 208 3.47 -7.69 38.61
C MET A 208 4.53 -6.67 38.19
N ARG A 209 4.36 -5.38 38.52
CA ARG A 209 5.36 -4.34 38.27
C ARG A 209 6.61 -4.51 39.12
N GLN A 210 6.46 -4.86 40.40
CA GLN A 210 7.59 -5.15 41.29
C GLN A 210 8.36 -6.37 40.80
N ARG A 211 7.68 -7.45 40.41
CA ARG A 211 8.29 -8.68 39.85
C ARG A 211 8.97 -8.44 38.51
N ALA A 212 8.39 -7.63 37.63
CA ALA A 212 9.03 -7.21 36.38
C ALA A 212 10.32 -6.40 36.65
N GLY A 213 10.29 -5.48 37.62
CA GLY A 213 11.48 -4.76 38.07
C GLY A 213 12.53 -5.65 38.76
N THR A 214 12.12 -6.74 39.41
CA THR A 214 13.06 -7.72 40.00
C THR A 214 13.69 -8.62 38.94
N LEU A 215 12.97 -8.98 37.88
CA LEU A 215 13.50 -9.71 36.72
C LEU A 215 14.51 -8.87 35.92
N ASP A 216 14.29 -7.55 35.81
CA ASP A 216 15.27 -6.62 35.23
C ASP A 216 16.53 -6.47 36.11
N PHE A 217 16.39 -6.54 37.45
CA PHE A 217 17.55 -6.51 38.36
C PHE A 217 18.33 -7.82 38.38
N ILE A 218 17.65 -8.97 38.22
CA ILE A 218 18.28 -10.30 38.11
C ILE A 218 18.97 -10.48 36.75
N SER A 219 18.41 -9.94 35.66
CA SER A 219 19.06 -9.98 34.33
C SER A 219 20.30 -9.07 34.25
N LEU A 220 20.27 -7.88 34.87
CA LEU A 220 21.42 -6.97 34.94
C LEU A 220 22.53 -7.47 35.88
N SER A 221 22.20 -8.19 36.95
CA SER A 221 23.21 -8.77 37.86
C SER A 221 23.87 -10.03 37.31
N PHE A 222 23.19 -10.81 36.45
CA PHE A 222 23.80 -11.94 35.72
C PHE A 222 24.70 -11.49 34.56
N LEU A 223 24.42 -10.36 33.89
CA LEU A 223 25.23 -9.85 32.79
C LEU A 223 26.51 -9.11 33.20
N LYS A 224 26.59 -8.62 34.46
CA LYS A 224 27.80 -7.94 34.99
C LYS A 224 28.92 -8.87 35.50
N LYS A 225 28.71 -10.19 35.49
CA LYS A 225 29.75 -11.19 35.84
C LYS A 225 30.40 -11.86 34.61
N SER A 226 30.08 -11.40 33.41
CA SER A 226 30.50 -12.03 32.15
C SER A 226 31.27 -11.10 31.20
N TRP A 227 31.77 -9.97 31.71
CA TRP A 227 32.68 -9.05 31.01
C TRP A 227 33.76 -8.56 31.97
#